data_AF-A0A6A7ZNC5-F1
#
_entry.id   AF-A0A6A7ZNC5-F1
#
_cell.length_a   1.000
_cell.length_b   1.000
_cell.length_c   1.000
_cell.angle_alpha   90.00
_cell.angle_beta   90.00
_cell.angle_gamma   90.00
#
_symmetry.space_group_name_H-M   'P 1'
#
loop_
_entity.id
_entity.type
_entity.pdbx_description
1 polymer ?
#
loop_
_entity_poly.entity_id
_entity_poly.type
_entity_poly.pdbx_seq_one_letter_code
_entity_poly.pdbx_strand_id
1 'polypeptide(L)'
;MTTDEFDRIVRAWTSGAKHPNTGQLCMKMVYQPRLELLAYHQSQRFQDVHCVRWGIDSMRVFSEECIPPEQVIGSSERPTSKCATERPC
;
A
#
# COMPACT_ATOMS: atom_id res chain seq x y z
N MET A 1 3.31 -5.34 16.78
CA MET A 1 3.97 -5.55 15.49
C MET A 1 4.62 -4.25 15.09
N THR A 2 5.90 -4.26 14.73
CA THR A 2 6.57 -3.08 14.16
C THR A 2 6.14 -2.89 12.71
N THR A 3 6.34 -1.69 12.15
CA THR A 3 6.04 -1.44 10.72
C THR A 3 6.82 -2.39 9.82
N ASP A 4 8.11 -2.60 10.08
CA ASP A 4 8.95 -3.53 9.31
C ASP A 4 8.44 -4.98 9.36
N GLU A 5 7.93 -5.41 10.53
CA GLU A 5 7.35 -6.74 10.68
C GLU A 5 6.05 -6.87 9.88
N PHE A 6 5.21 -5.83 9.89
CA PHE A 6 4.00 -5.79 9.07
C PHE A 6 4.31 -5.82 7.58
N ASP A 7 5.26 -5.01 7.12
CA ASP A 7 5.66 -4.94 5.72
C ASP A 7 6.14 -6.30 5.21
N ARG A 8 6.88 -7.06 6.03
CA ARG A 8 7.29 -8.43 5.71
C ARG A 8 6.09 -9.37 5.52
N ILE A 9 5.10 -9.29 6.41
CA ILE A 9 3.87 -10.09 6.30
C ILE A 9 3.11 -9.74 5.03
N VAL A 10 2.97 -8.44 4.73
CA VAL A 10 2.29 -7.98 3.52
C VAL A 10 3.04 -8.49 2.29
N ARG A 11 4.36 -8.28 2.16
CA ARG A 11 5.16 -8.79 1.03
C ARG A 11 5.02 -10.30 0.85
N ALA A 12 5.09 -11.05 1.94
CA ALA A 12 4.92 -12.50 1.91
C ALA A 12 3.54 -12.90 1.36
N TRP A 13 2.46 -12.27 1.85
CA TRP A 13 1.11 -12.51 1.36
C TRP A 13 0.98 -12.16 -0.13
N THR A 14 1.45 -10.98 -0.54
CA THR A 14 1.27 -10.50 -1.91
C THR A 14 2.04 -11.34 -2.93
N SER A 15 3.15 -11.97 -2.54
CA SER A 15 3.93 -12.87 -3.40
C SER A 15 3.18 -14.16 -3.77
N GLY A 16 2.26 -14.62 -2.91
CA GLY A 16 1.50 -15.87 -3.10
C GLY A 16 0.02 -15.66 -3.40
N ALA A 17 -0.50 -14.43 -3.24
CA ALA A 17 -1.91 -14.13 -3.43
C ALA A 17 -2.34 -14.35 -4.88
N LYS A 18 -3.18 -15.37 -5.08
CA LYS A 18 -3.77 -15.71 -6.37
C LYS A 18 -5.24 -15.36 -6.39
N HIS A 19 -5.72 -14.90 -7.54
CA HIS A 19 -7.11 -14.61 -7.75
C HIS A 19 -7.93 -15.91 -7.87
N PRO A 20 -9.08 -16.02 -7.17
CA PRO A 20 -9.82 -17.29 -7.08
C PRO A 20 -10.32 -17.80 -8.42
N ASN A 21 -10.71 -16.91 -9.34
CA ASN A 21 -11.31 -17.32 -10.62
C ASN A 21 -10.28 -17.55 -11.73
N THR A 22 -9.16 -16.83 -11.70
CA THR A 22 -8.17 -16.85 -12.79
C THR A 22 -6.90 -17.61 -12.40
N GLY A 23 -6.67 -17.87 -11.11
CA GLY A 23 -5.46 -18.52 -10.59
C GLY A 23 -4.18 -17.70 -10.76
N GLN A 24 -4.27 -16.49 -11.32
CA GLN A 24 -3.13 -15.61 -11.55
C GLN A 24 -2.77 -14.85 -10.28
N LEU A 25 -1.49 -14.50 -10.15
CA LEU A 25 -1.03 -13.64 -9.06
C LEU A 25 -1.74 -12.28 -9.13
N CYS A 26 -2.28 -11.83 -8.00
CA CYS A 26 -2.98 -10.55 -7.92
C CYS A 26 -2.13 -9.37 -8.40
N MET A 27 -0.81 -9.41 -8.16
CA MET A 27 0.13 -8.41 -8.67
C MET A 27 0.24 -8.37 -10.20
N LYS A 28 -0.03 -9.47 -10.91
CA LYS A 28 0.04 -9.50 -12.38
C LYS A 28 -1.23 -8.99 -13.05
N MET A 29 -2.29 -8.76 -12.26
CA MET A 29 -3.59 -8.33 -12.75
C MET A 29 -3.78 -6.83 -12.51
N VAL A 30 -2.78 -6.04 -12.86
CA VAL A 30 -2.90 -4.58 -12.85
C VAL A 30 -3.76 -4.14 -14.03
N TYR A 31 -4.58 -3.12 -13.82
CA TYR A 31 -5.37 -2.53 -14.88
C TYR A 31 -4.46 -1.75 -15.83
N GLN A 32 -4.08 -2.39 -16.94
CA GLN A 32 -3.13 -1.86 -17.92
C GLN A 32 -3.41 -0.40 -18.36
N PRO A 33 -4.66 0.01 -18.66
CA PRO A 33 -4.93 1.40 -19.07
C PRO A 33 -4.61 2.44 -17.98
N ARG A 34 -4.58 2.05 -16.70
CA ARG A 34 -4.15 2.95 -15.61
C ARG A 34 -2.65 3.21 -15.66
N LEU A 35 -1.83 2.21 -16.00
CA LEU A 35 -0.39 2.41 -16.13
C LEU A 35 -0.06 3.36 -17.28
N GLU A 36 -0.79 3.24 -18.40
CA GLU A 36 -0.68 4.14 -19.55
C GLU A 36 -1.09 5.56 -19.18
N LEU A 37 -2.16 5.71 -18.39
CA LEU A 37 -2.60 7.02 -17.89
C LEU A 37 -1.57 7.65 -16.95
N LEU A 38 -0.98 6.89 -16.03
CA LEU A 38 0.06 7.37 -15.12
C LEU A 38 1.29 7.83 -15.91
N ALA A 39 1.72 7.07 -16.91
CA ALA A 39 2.82 7.47 -17.79
C ALA A 39 2.50 8.77 -18.55
N TYR A 40 1.26 8.92 -19.02
CA TYR A 40 0.80 10.15 -19.67
C TYR A 40 0.81 11.35 -18.72
N HIS A 41 0.25 11.22 -17.51
CA HIS A 41 0.23 12.29 -16.51
C HIS A 41 1.64 12.73 -16.09
N GLN A 42 2.56 11.79 -15.91
CA GLN A 42 3.98 12.09 -15.63
C GLN A 42 4.61 12.92 -16.77
N SER A 43 4.32 12.58 -18.03
CA SER A 43 4.81 13.36 -19.19
C SER A 43 4.31 14.81 -19.19
N GLN A 44 3.13 15.04 -18.60
CA GLN A 44 2.46 16.34 -18.51
C GLN A 44 2.72 17.06 -17.17
N ARG A 45 3.59 16.52 -16.30
CA ARG A 45 3.90 17.05 -14.96
C ARG A 45 2.71 17.12 -14.00
N PHE A 46 1.71 16.27 -14.19
CA PHE A 46 0.70 16.04 -13.17
C PHE A 46 1.24 15.14 -12.07
N GLN A 47 0.83 15.41 -10.83
CA GLN A 47 1.12 14.56 -9.70
C GLN A 47 -0.14 13.76 -9.35
N ASP A 48 -0.12 12.47 -9.65
CA ASP A 48 -1.20 11.56 -9.30
C ASP A 48 -1.19 11.24 -7.79
N VAL A 49 -2.37 11.18 -7.20
CA VAL A 49 -2.56 10.79 -5.80
C VAL A 49 -3.64 9.71 -5.74
N HIS A 50 -3.29 8.57 -5.14
CA HIS A 50 -4.14 7.41 -5.01
C HIS A 50 -4.77 7.39 -3.63
N CYS A 51 -6.06 7.73 -3.58
CA CYS A 51 -6.86 7.66 -2.36
C CYS A 51 -7.39 6.24 -2.16
N VAL A 52 -6.94 5.58 -1.10
CA VAL A 52 -7.33 4.21 -0.75
C VAL A 52 -8.13 4.21 0.55
N ARG A 53 -9.24 3.46 0.57
CA ARG A 53 -10.02 3.22 1.78
C ARG A 53 -9.36 2.17 2.70
N TRP A 54 -8.43 1.40 2.15
CA TRP A 54 -7.70 0.37 2.89
C TRP A 54 -6.58 1.00 3.74
N GLY A 55 -6.01 0.20 4.65
CA GLY A 55 -4.81 0.55 5.41
C GLY A 55 -3.68 1.05 4.50
N ILE A 56 -3.24 2.28 4.70
CA ILE A 56 -2.25 2.97 3.87
C ILE A 56 -0.94 2.18 3.80
N ASP A 57 -0.52 1.59 4.91
CA ASP A 57 0.74 0.85 5.02
C ASP A 57 0.75 -0.41 4.14
N SER A 58 -0.37 -1.15 4.11
CA SER A 58 -0.50 -2.30 3.21
C SER A 58 -0.46 -1.89 1.74
N MET A 59 -1.15 -0.81 1.38
CA MET A 59 -1.22 -0.35 -0.01
C MET A 59 0.11 0.19 -0.52
N ARG A 60 0.91 0.82 0.34
CA ARG A 60 2.27 1.27 -0.01
C ARG A 60 3.18 0.10 -0.37
N VAL A 61 3.14 -0.98 0.43
CA VAL A 61 3.90 -2.20 0.13
C VAL A 61 3.35 -2.92 -1.11
N PHE A 62 2.03 -2.95 -1.29
CA PHE A 62 1.40 -3.62 -2.43
C PHE A 62 1.70 -2.94 -3.77
N SER A 63 1.75 -1.60 -3.79
CA SER A 63 1.83 -0.80 -5.02
C SER A 63 3.21 -0.24 -5.31
N GLU A 64 4.22 -0.52 -4.48
CA GLU A 64 5.57 0.04 -4.54
C GLU A 64 6.23 -0.03 -5.94
N GLU A 65 5.95 -1.07 -6.71
CA GLU A 65 6.51 -1.25 -8.06
C GLU A 65 5.89 -0.32 -9.12
N CYS A 66 4.66 0.17 -8.89
CA CYS A 66 3.89 0.93 -9.88
C CYS A 66 3.58 2.37 -9.44
N ILE A 67 3.42 2.58 -8.13
CA ILE A 67 3.01 3.85 -7.53
C ILE A 67 3.93 4.10 -6.33
N PRO A 68 4.69 5.20 -6.33
CA PRO A 68 5.57 5.50 -5.21
C PRO A 68 4.74 5.81 -3.94
N PRO A 69 5.24 5.44 -2.76
CA PRO A 69 4.46 5.43 -1.52
C PRO A 69 3.95 6.81 -1.07
N GLU A 70 4.63 7.88 -1.45
CA GLU A 70 4.22 9.26 -1.21
C GLU A 70 2.97 9.67 -2.01
N GLN A 71 2.67 8.97 -3.10
CA GLN A 71 1.47 9.19 -3.91
C GLN A 71 0.28 8.36 -3.41
N VAL A 72 0.41 7.65 -2.29
CA VAL A 72 -0.67 6.85 -1.68
C VAL A 72 -1.16 7.53 -0.41
N ILE A 73 -2.45 7.85 -0.37
CA ILE A 73 -3.14 8.42 0.78
C ILE A 73 -4.28 7.49 1.18
N GLY A 74 -4.37 7.15 2.46
CA GLY A 74 -5.44 6.29 2.95
C GLY A 74 -5.58 6.28 4.45
N SER A 75 -6.38 5.35 4.95
CA SER A 75 -6.59 5.17 6.37
C SER A 75 -5.31 4.65 7.04
N SER A 76 -4.81 5.35 8.05
CA SER A 76 -3.68 4.90 8.87
C SER A 76 -4.16 4.36 10.21
N GLU A 77 -3.66 3.22 10.62
CA GLU A 77 -3.83 2.76 12.01
C GLU A 77 -2.73 3.39 12.86
N ARG A 78 -3.11 4.06 13.95
CA ARG A 78 -2.12 4.58 14.90
C ARG A 78 -1.57 3.39 15.69
N PRO A 79 -0.24 3.12 15.70
CA PRO A 79 0.31 2.16 16.64
C PRO A 79 -0.04 2.65 18.06
N THR A 80 -0.69 1.80 18.83
CA THR A 80 -1.07 2.13 20.22
C THR A 80 0.20 2.26 21.05
N SER A 81 0.68 3.50 21.22
CA SER A 81 1.60 3.81 22.30
C SER A 81 0.86 3.56 23.60
N LYS A 82 1.24 2.54 24.38
CA LYS A 82 0.79 2.43 25.76
C LYS A 82 1.10 3.77 26.43
N CYS A 83 0.06 4.49 26.87
CA CYS A 83 0.26 5.64 27.73
C CYS A 83 0.94 5.09 28.98
N ALA A 84 2.21 5.43 29.20
CA ALA A 84 2.92 5.03 30.40
C ALA A 84 2.22 5.71 31.58
N THR A 85 1.28 5.00 32.21
CA THR A 85 0.69 5.40 33.49
C THR A 85 1.73 5.18 34.58
N GLU A 86 2.75 6.03 34.61
CA GLU A 86 3.62 6.19 35.77
C GLU A 86 3.88 7.68 36.00
N ARG A 87 2.91 8.32 36.63
CA ARG A 87 3.19 9.43 37.55
C ARG A 87 2.66 9.01 38.92
N PRO A 88 3.54 8.65 39.88
CA PRO A 88 3.12 8.56 41.27
C PRO A 88 2.87 9.98 41.79
N CYS A 89 1.73 10.13 42.46
CA CYS A 89 1.33 11.15 43.46
C CYS A 89 1.84 12.58 43.24
#